data_AF-A0A8J8MC88-F1
#
_entry.id   AF-A0A8J8MC88-F1
#
_cell.length_a   1.000
_cell.length_b   1.000
_cell.length_c   1.000
_cell.angle_alpha   90.00
_cell.angle_beta   90.00
_cell.angle_gamma   90.00
#
_symmetry.space_group_name_H-M   'P 1'
#
loop_
_entity.id
_entity.type
_entity.pdbx_description
1 polymer ?
#
loop_
_entity_poly.entity_id
_entity_poly.type
_entity_poly.pdbx_seq_one_letter_code
_entity_poly.pdbx_strand_id
1 'polypeptide(L)'
;MIKLELEEFVEEIKAEMYGYEEIEESMINDWEDRFRAWVAKVKDKKIKNDRIKFGPNSIKVELKDETDIFKIVDKFLVAVTHNEIDKYFIDWQL
;
A
#
# COMPACT_ATOMS: atom_id res chain seq x y z
N MET A 1 -5.03 -15.72 6.73
CA MET A 1 -3.81 -15.22 6.06
C MET A 1 -4.03 -15.38 4.57
N ILE A 2 -3.99 -14.26 3.85
CA ILE A 2 -4.24 -14.15 2.42
C ILE A 2 -2.92 -13.78 1.75
N LYS A 3 -2.70 -14.26 0.53
CA LYS A 3 -1.53 -13.92 -0.27
C LYS A 3 -2.00 -13.45 -1.62
N LEU A 4 -1.71 -12.19 -1.93
CA LEU A 4 -2.04 -11.58 -3.20
C LEU A 4 -0.77 -11.42 -4.03
N GLU A 5 -0.90 -11.50 -5.35
CA GLU A 5 0.16 -10.97 -6.22
C GLU A 5 0.23 -9.45 -6.04
N LEU A 6 1.40 -8.84 -6.26
CA LEU A 6 1.60 -7.41 -6.01
C LEU A 6 0.59 -6.54 -6.77
N GLU A 7 0.31 -6.87 -8.03
CA GLU A 7 -0.65 -6.12 -8.86
C GLU A 7 -2.08 -6.28 -8.35
N GLU A 8 -2.45 -7.49 -7.91
CA GLU A 8 -3.76 -7.73 -7.28
C GLU A 8 -3.90 -6.91 -6.00
N PHE A 9 -2.88 -6.92 -5.12
CA PHE A 9 -2.87 -6.11 -3.92
C PHE A 9 -3.02 -4.60 -4.21
N VAL A 10 -2.30 -4.09 -5.20
CA VAL A 10 -2.36 -2.67 -5.59
C VAL A 10 -3.75 -2.32 -6.09
N GLU A 11 -4.35 -3.14 -6.95
CA GLU A 11 -5.69 -2.89 -7.48
C GLU A 11 -6.78 -2.98 -6.41
N GLU A 12 -6.68 -3.90 -5.44
CA GLU A 12 -7.61 -3.95 -4.31
C GLU A 12 -7.54 -2.69 -3.44
N ILE A 13 -6.32 -2.17 -3.17
CA ILE A 13 -6.16 -0.91 -2.42
C ILE A 13 -6.75 0.26 -3.19
N LYS A 14 -6.49 0.35 -4.50
CA LYS A 14 -7.02 1.42 -5.35
C LYS A 14 -8.54 1.36 -5.44
N ALA A 15 -9.10 0.17 -5.63
CA ALA A 15 -10.54 -0.04 -5.68
C ALA A 15 -11.22 0.44 -4.38
N GLU A 16 -10.64 0.12 -3.23
CA GLU A 16 -11.12 0.60 -1.94
C GLU A 16 -10.98 2.12 -1.79
N MET A 17 -9.86 2.72 -2.22
CA MET A 17 -9.66 4.18 -2.22
C MET A 17 -10.70 4.92 -3.07
N TYR A 18 -11.05 4.39 -4.25
CA TYR A 18 -12.11 4.96 -5.09
C TYR A 18 -13.49 4.98 -4.43
N GLY A 19 -13.68 4.25 -3.32
CA GLY A 19 -14.90 4.29 -2.52
C GLY A 19 -15.05 5.57 -1.68
N TYR A 20 -14.01 6.39 -1.53
CA TYR A 20 -14.02 7.59 -0.70
C TYR A 20 -13.99 8.85 -1.56
N GLU A 21 -14.94 9.77 -1.33
CA GLU A 21 -15.06 11.02 -2.10
C GLU A 21 -13.88 11.96 -1.88
N GLU A 22 -13.24 11.90 -0.71
CA GLU A 22 -12.09 12.73 -0.34
C GLU A 22 -10.80 12.29 -1.07
N ILE A 23 -10.73 11.05 -1.55
CA ILE A 23 -9.54 10.50 -2.18
C ILE A 23 -9.65 10.70 -3.70
N GLU A 24 -8.97 11.72 -4.21
CA GLU A 24 -8.92 12.00 -5.64
C GLU A 24 -8.00 11.01 -6.39
N GLU A 25 -8.28 10.78 -7.67
CA GLU A 25 -7.47 9.91 -8.55
C GLU A 25 -5.98 10.29 -8.56
N SER A 26 -5.66 11.58 -8.47
CA SER A 26 -4.28 12.08 -8.39
C SER A 26 -3.54 11.55 -7.15
N MET A 27 -4.23 11.43 -6.02
CA MET A 27 -3.69 10.92 -4.75
C MET A 27 -3.52 9.40 -4.80
N ILE A 28 -4.42 8.70 -5.48
CA ILE A 28 -4.33 7.24 -5.71
C ILE A 28 -3.09 6.91 -6.55
N ASN A 29 -2.87 7.66 -7.63
CA ASN A 29 -1.68 7.50 -8.47
C ASN A 29 -0.38 7.80 -7.70
N ASP A 30 -0.35 8.87 -6.89
CA ASP A 30 0.81 9.17 -6.02
C ASP A 30 1.03 8.06 -4.97
N TRP A 31 -0.03 7.51 -4.40
CA TRP A 31 0.08 6.38 -3.47
C TRP A 31 0.69 5.16 -4.13
N GLU A 32 0.24 4.79 -5.32
CA GLU A 32 0.77 3.66 -6.08
C GLU A 32 2.27 3.85 -6.36
N ASP A 33 2.68 5.02 -6.88
CA ASP A 33 4.07 5.34 -7.18
C ASP A 33 4.96 5.24 -5.93
N ARG A 34 4.52 5.82 -4.81
CA ARG A 34 5.25 5.78 -3.54
C ARG A 34 5.32 4.38 -2.96
N PHE A 35 4.24 3.61 -3.04
CA PHE A 35 4.21 2.22 -2.60
C PHE A 35 5.18 1.36 -3.43
N ARG A 36 5.15 1.48 -4.76
CA ARG A 36 6.09 0.76 -5.65
C ARG A 36 7.54 1.13 -5.36
N ALA A 37 7.83 2.42 -5.11
CA ALA A 37 9.16 2.86 -4.69
C ALA A 37 9.56 2.27 -3.33
N TRP A 38 8.63 2.15 -2.38
CA TRP A 38 8.86 1.47 -1.11
C TRP A 38 9.15 -0.02 -1.31
N VAL A 39 8.38 -0.74 -2.14
CA VAL A 39 8.63 -2.16 -2.47
C VAL A 39 10.02 -2.36 -3.08
N ALA A 40 10.46 -1.46 -3.95
CA ALA A 40 11.82 -1.48 -4.49
C ALA A 40 12.89 -1.33 -3.39
N LYS A 41 12.67 -0.46 -2.40
CA LYS A 41 13.57 -0.33 -1.23
C LYS A 41 13.57 -1.60 -0.36
N VAL A 42 12.43 -2.27 -0.21
CA VAL A 42 12.36 -3.57 0.49
C VAL A 42 13.14 -4.64 -0.28
N LYS A 43 13.00 -4.69 -1.61
CA LYS A 43 13.76 -5.61 -2.47
C LYS A 43 15.27 -5.44 -2.32
N ASP A 44 15.72 -4.18 -2.28
CA ASP A 44 17.11 -3.80 -2.05
C ASP A 44 17.59 -4.01 -0.61
N LYS A 45 16.73 -4.51 0.29
CA LYS A 45 16.99 -4.70 1.72
C LYS A 45 17.33 -3.41 2.47
N LYS A 46 16.95 -2.25 1.93
CA LYS A 46 17.08 -0.94 2.59
C LYS A 46 16.02 -0.76 3.68
N ILE A 47 14.89 -1.46 3.54
CA ILE A 47 13.81 -1.53 4.53
C ILE A 47 13.56 -3.00 4.83
N LYS A 48 13.41 -3.34 6.11
CA LYS A 48 12.98 -4.67 6.52
C LYS A 48 11.46 -4.74 6.47
N ASN A 49 10.93 -5.72 5.76
CA ASN A 49 9.51 -6.07 5.82
C ASN A 49 9.38 -7.59 5.62
N ASP A 50 8.55 -8.23 6.43
CA ASP A 50 8.33 -9.67 6.44
C ASP A 50 7.11 -10.09 5.61
N ARG A 51 6.24 -9.16 5.22
CA ARG A 51 5.02 -9.40 4.45
C ARG A 51 5.22 -9.38 2.94
N ILE A 52 6.30 -8.78 2.44
CA ILE A 52 6.66 -8.85 1.01
C ILE A 52 7.58 -10.04 0.74
N LYS A 53 7.14 -10.94 -0.14
CA LYS A 53 7.93 -12.11 -0.58
C LYS A 53 8.34 -11.97 -2.04
N PHE A 54 9.65 -11.99 -2.29
CA PHE A 54 10.22 -11.94 -3.64
C PHE A 54 10.48 -13.36 -4.15
N GLY A 55 9.80 -13.75 -5.21
CA GLY A 55 10.10 -14.93 -6.01
C GLY A 55 10.93 -14.59 -7.26
N PRO A 56 11.32 -15.60 -8.07
CA PRO A 56 12.09 -15.39 -9.30
C PRO A 56 11.44 -14.43 -10.30
N ASN A 57 10.10 -14.52 -10.45
CA ASN A 57 9.31 -13.72 -11.40
C ASN A 57 8.01 -13.20 -10.77
N SER A 58 7.90 -13.17 -9.45
CA SER A 58 6.69 -12.74 -8.76
C SER A 58 7.00 -12.03 -7.46
N ILE A 59 6.10 -11.14 -7.05
CA ILE A 59 6.14 -10.46 -5.76
C ILE A 59 4.79 -10.72 -5.12
N LYS A 60 4.82 -11.33 -3.93
CA LYS A 60 3.61 -11.62 -3.16
C LYS A 60 3.54 -10.75 -1.92
N VAL A 61 2.33 -10.30 -1.63
CA VAL A 61 1.97 -9.51 -0.46
C VAL A 61 1.19 -10.41 0.50
N GLU A 62 1.71 -10.61 1.71
CA GLU A 62 1.06 -11.41 2.75
C GLU A 62 0.21 -10.52 3.65
N LEU A 63 -1.09 -10.77 3.68
CA LEU A 63 -2.06 -10.09 4.54
C LEU A 63 -2.57 -11.06 5.60
N LYS A 64 -2.91 -10.55 6.79
CA LYS A 64 -3.53 -11.37 7.82
C LYS A 64 -4.92 -11.82 7.37
N ASP A 65 -5.70 -10.89 6.86
CA ASP A 65 -7.04 -11.02 6.32
C ASP A 65 -7.39 -9.75 5.52
N GLU A 66 -8.60 -9.66 4.97
CA GLU A 66 -9.08 -8.52 4.17
C GLU A 66 -9.05 -7.21 4.96
N THR A 67 -9.09 -7.25 6.30
CA THR A 67 -9.08 -6.02 7.12
C THR A 67 -7.78 -5.25 7.05
N ASP A 68 -6.70 -5.86 6.57
CA ASP A 68 -5.45 -5.14 6.35
C ASP A 68 -5.57 -4.13 5.19
N ILE A 69 -6.38 -4.43 4.16
CA ILE A 69 -6.66 -3.50 3.05
C ILE A 69 -7.39 -2.27 3.58
N PHE A 70 -8.50 -2.48 4.30
CA PHE A 70 -9.28 -1.38 4.90
C PHE A 70 -8.43 -0.51 5.82
N LYS A 71 -7.57 -1.10 6.68
CA LYS A 71 -6.68 -0.32 7.56
C LYS A 71 -5.69 0.55 6.80
N ILE A 72 -5.19 0.09 5.65
CA ILE A 72 -4.24 0.86 4.85
C ILE A 72 -4.94 2.06 4.23
N VAL A 73 -6.17 1.87 3.73
CA VAL A 73 -6.98 2.92 3.13
C VAL A 73 -7.53 3.89 4.18
N ASP A 74 -8.08 3.41 5.29
CA ASP A 74 -8.56 4.24 6.41
C ASP A 74 -7.46 5.18 6.93
N LYS A 75 -6.23 4.66 7.09
CA LYS A 75 -5.09 5.49 7.50
C LYS A 75 -4.74 6.54 6.45
N PHE A 76 -4.85 6.18 5.17
CA PHE A 76 -4.59 7.12 4.08
C PHE A 76 -5.66 8.20 4.02
N LEU A 77 -6.94 7.84 4.17
CA LEU A 77 -8.05 8.77 4.26
C LEU A 77 -7.87 9.77 5.40
N VAL A 78 -7.49 9.31 6.60
CA VAL A 78 -7.19 10.20 7.74
C VAL A 78 -6.08 11.19 7.39
N ALA A 79 -5.04 10.73 6.67
CA ALA A 79 -3.96 11.59 6.23
C ALA A 79 -4.43 12.60 5.16
N VAL A 80 -5.28 12.20 4.22
CA VAL A 80 -5.87 13.10 3.22
C VAL A 80 -6.71 14.19 3.91
N THR A 81 -7.63 13.80 4.80
CA THR A 81 -8.54 14.72 5.51
C THR A 81 -7.81 15.73 6.38
N HIS A 82 -6.63 15.37 6.91
CA HIS A 82 -5.80 16.29 7.69
C HIS A 82 -4.71 16.99 6.89
N ASN A 83 -4.61 16.75 5.58
CA ASN A 83 -3.53 17.25 4.72
C ASN A 83 -2.13 16.82 5.22
N GLU A 84 -2.03 15.55 5.61
CA GLU A 84 -0.86 14.90 6.21
C GLU A 84 -0.37 13.68 5.40
N ILE A 85 -0.64 13.63 4.09
CA ILE A 85 -0.25 12.51 3.20
C ILE A 85 1.24 12.18 3.34
N ASP A 86 2.12 13.16 3.44
CA ASP A 86 3.55 12.90 3.62
C ASP A 86 3.85 12.17 4.94
N LYS A 87 3.09 12.44 6.01
CA LYS A 87 3.26 11.74 7.30
C LYS A 87 2.83 10.28 7.21
N TYR A 88 1.83 9.96 6.39
CA TYR A 88 1.41 8.59 6.16
C TYR A 88 2.56 7.70 5.65
N PHE A 89 3.44 8.26 4.81
CA PHE A 89 4.57 7.52 4.24
C PHE A 89 5.84 7.49 5.12
N ILE A 90 5.87 8.21 6.25
CA ILE A 90 7.01 8.18 7.17
C ILE A 90 7.04 6.81 7.85
N ASP A 91 8.20 6.15 7.76
CA ASP A 91 8.44 4.82 8.32
C ASP A 91 7.36 3.80 7.94
N TRP A 92 6.80 3.93 6.72
CA TRP A 92 5.69 3.11 6.27
C TRP A 92 6.01 1.61 6.39
N GLN A 93 5.06 0.87 6.96
CA GLN A 93 5.10 -0.57 7.14
C GLN A 93 3.77 -1.16 6.74
N LEU A 94 3.85 -2.29 6.04
CA LEU A 94 2.72 -3.15 5.74
C LEU A 94 2.39 -4.03 6.95
#